data_AF-A0A328B8L6-F1
#
_entry.id   AF-A0A328B8L6-F1
#
_cell.length_a   1.000
_cell.length_b   1.000
_cell.length_c   1.000
_cell.angle_alpha   90.00
_cell.angle_beta   90.00
_cell.angle_gamma   90.00
#
_symmetry.space_group_name_H-M   'P 1'
#
loop_
_entity.id
_entity.type
_entity.pdbx_description
1 polymer ?
#
loop_
_entity_poly.entity_id
_entity_poly.type
_entity_poly.pdbx_seq_one_letter_code
_entity_poly.pdbx_strand_id
1 'polypeptide(L)'
;MTGGTWRRCAPWLDAALAHAGRTHALSDVWELVAAGQAQFWPGERAAMVTLVEDDPGERRLLIWLAGGDLQELVDRLRPAAERWARGQGCRRVLVIGRPGWERALASEGYAPLARIIAKEL
;
A
#
# COMPACT_ATOMS: atom_id res chain seq x y z
N MET A 1 3.83 -10.46 -14.49
CA MET A 1 4.64 -9.26 -14.17
C MET A 1 6.06 -9.47 -14.63
N THR A 2 6.66 -8.53 -15.36
CA THR A 2 8.08 -8.63 -15.77
C THR A 2 8.99 -8.20 -14.62
N GLY A 3 10.02 -8.99 -14.28
CA GLY A 3 10.99 -8.64 -13.23
C GLY A 3 11.68 -7.28 -13.41
N GLY A 4 11.74 -6.73 -14.63
CA GLY A 4 12.28 -5.39 -14.90
C GLY A 4 11.46 -4.25 -14.28
N THR A 5 10.13 -4.36 -14.27
CA THR A 5 9.26 -3.33 -13.67
C THR A 5 9.40 -3.32 -12.15
N TRP A 6 9.49 -4.50 -11.53
CA TRP A 6 9.74 -4.61 -10.09
C TRP A 6 11.06 -3.93 -9.68
N ARG A 7 12.15 -4.22 -10.39
CA ARG A 7 13.48 -3.63 -10.10
C ARG A 7 13.48 -2.10 -10.14
N ARG A 8 12.75 -1.49 -11.08
CA ARG A 8 12.60 -0.02 -11.16
C ARG A 8 11.90 0.55 -9.92
N CYS A 9 10.84 -0.13 -9.48
CA CYS A 9 10.00 0.31 -8.37
C CYS A 9 10.58 -0.02 -6.98
N ALA A 10 11.49 -0.99 -6.91
CA ALA A 10 12.05 -1.50 -5.66
C ALA A 10 12.61 -0.42 -4.72
N PRO A 11 13.34 0.62 -5.18
CA PRO A 11 13.85 1.66 -4.28
C PRO A 11 12.73 2.45 -3.56
N TRP A 12 11.58 2.66 -4.21
CA TRP A 12 10.45 3.35 -3.59
C TRP A 12 9.76 2.48 -2.54
N LEU A 13 9.66 1.16 -2.81
CA LEU A 13 9.08 0.21 -1.87
C LEU A 13 10.00 -0.02 -0.66
N ASP A 14 11.32 -0.05 -0.86
CA ASP A 14 12.30 -0.17 0.23
C ASP A 14 12.27 1.05 1.15
N ALA A 15 12.17 2.25 0.58
CA ALA A 15 11.98 3.48 1.35
C ALA A 15 10.67 3.45 2.17
N ALA A 16 9.60 2.88 1.62
CA ALA A 16 8.35 2.71 2.35
C ALA A 16 8.47 1.69 3.49
N LEU A 17 9.22 0.59 3.30
CA LEU A 17 9.47 -0.42 4.35
C LEU A 17 10.19 0.16 5.57
N ALA A 18 11.06 1.16 5.39
CA ALA A 18 11.69 1.89 6.49
C ALA A 18 10.68 2.59 7.42
N HIS A 19 9.50 2.94 6.90
CA HIS A 19 8.41 3.53 7.68
C HIS A 19 7.38 2.51 8.17
N ALA A 20 7.48 1.25 7.73
CA ALA A 20 6.60 0.15 8.11
C ALA A 20 7.23 -0.79 9.17
N GLY A 21 8.22 -0.30 9.93
CA GLY A 21 8.90 -1.05 10.99
C GLY A 21 9.95 -2.06 10.52
N ARG A 22 10.25 -2.12 9.20
CA ARG A 22 11.23 -3.03 8.59
C ARG A 22 11.06 -4.50 8.96
N THR A 23 9.81 -4.94 9.11
CA THR A 23 9.48 -6.35 9.38
C THR A 23 9.69 -7.27 8.17
N HIS A 24 9.84 -6.70 6.97
CA HIS A 24 10.01 -7.42 5.71
C HIS A 24 11.18 -6.83 4.91
N ALA A 25 11.90 -7.68 4.20
CA ALA A 25 12.78 -7.30 3.10
C ALA A 25 11.98 -7.20 1.79
N LEU A 26 12.56 -6.54 0.77
CA LEU A 26 11.95 -6.46 -0.56
C LEU A 26 11.69 -7.84 -1.20
N SER A 27 12.53 -8.84 -0.91
CA SER A 27 12.33 -10.23 -1.36
C SER A 27 11.02 -10.79 -0.84
N ASP A 28 10.72 -10.54 0.43
CA ASP A 28 9.52 -11.07 1.08
C ASP A 28 8.27 -10.41 0.47
N VAL A 29 8.32 -9.10 0.20
CA VAL A 29 7.24 -8.39 -0.51
C VAL A 29 7.04 -8.98 -1.92
N TRP A 30 8.13 -9.27 -2.64
CA TRP A 30 8.05 -9.89 -3.96
C TRP A 30 7.43 -11.29 -3.91
N GLU A 31 7.78 -12.10 -2.92
CA GLU A 31 7.23 -13.43 -2.73
C GLU A 31 5.72 -13.39 -2.46
N LEU A 32 5.25 -12.48 -1.61
CA LEU A 32 3.82 -12.26 -1.37
C LEU A 32 3.08 -11.85 -2.65
N VAL A 33 3.70 -10.98 -3.46
CA VAL A 33 3.16 -10.55 -4.76
C VAL A 33 3.12 -11.72 -5.75
N ALA A 34 4.17 -12.55 -5.80
CA ALA A 34 4.24 -13.71 -6.67
C ALA A 34 3.26 -14.82 -6.26
N ALA A 35 2.99 -14.96 -4.97
CA ALA A 35 2.00 -15.88 -4.41
C ALA A 35 0.55 -15.39 -4.54
N GLY A 36 0.32 -14.17 -5.04
CA GLY A 36 -1.01 -13.56 -5.14
C GLY A 36 -1.61 -13.14 -3.79
N GLN A 37 -0.80 -13.10 -2.73
CA GLN A 37 -1.19 -12.64 -1.39
C GLN A 37 -1.13 -11.13 -1.27
N ALA A 38 -0.31 -10.47 -2.10
CA ALA A 38 -0.25 -9.03 -2.26
C ALA A 38 -0.46 -8.63 -3.72
N GLN A 39 -0.98 -7.43 -3.94
CA GLN A 39 -1.16 -6.85 -5.26
C GLN A 39 -0.17 -5.70 -5.46
N PHE A 40 0.64 -5.81 -6.51
CA PHE A 40 1.58 -4.78 -6.91
C PHE A 40 0.96 -3.82 -7.93
N TRP A 41 1.18 -2.52 -7.72
CA TRP A 41 0.70 -1.41 -8.53
C TRP A 41 1.91 -0.57 -8.99
N PRO A 42 2.48 -0.86 -10.17
CA PRO A 42 3.57 -0.07 -10.72
C PRO A 42 3.03 1.22 -11.37
N GLY A 43 3.59 2.36 -10.99
CA GLY A 43 3.49 3.62 -11.71
C GLY A 43 4.74 3.89 -12.57
N GLU A 44 4.76 5.05 -13.20
CA GLU A 44 5.91 5.53 -13.96
C GLU A 44 7.02 6.03 -13.03
N ARG A 45 6.64 6.80 -12.00
CA ARG A 45 7.49 7.45 -10.99
C ARG A 45 7.11 7.09 -9.55
N ALA A 46 6.20 6.13 -9.38
CA ALA A 46 5.74 5.65 -8.09
C ALA A 46 5.48 4.14 -8.10
N ALA A 47 5.32 3.58 -6.91
CA ALA A 47 4.91 2.20 -6.71
C ALA A 47 4.07 2.06 -5.45
N MET A 48 3.12 1.13 -5.49
CA MET A 48 2.28 0.79 -4.34
C MET A 48 2.08 -0.72 -4.26
N VAL A 49 1.98 -1.25 -3.05
CA VAL A 49 1.63 -2.65 -2.76
C VAL A 49 0.45 -2.65 -1.81
N THR A 50 -0.56 -3.45 -2.13
CA THR A 50 -1.77 -3.60 -1.31
C THR A 50 -2.01 -5.04 -0.90
N LEU A 51 -2.65 -5.22 0.25
CA LEU A 51 -3.14 -6.50 0.75
C LEU A 51 -4.67 -6.45 0.82
N VAL A 52 -5.34 -7.58 0.61
CA VAL A 52 -6.75 -7.73 0.97
C VAL A 52 -6.80 -8.47 2.30
N GLU A 53 -7.48 -7.88 3.27
CA GLU A 53 -7.66 -8.45 4.60
C GLU A 53 -9.13 -8.79 4.82
N ASP A 54 -9.36 -9.98 5.36
CA ASP A 54 -10.67 -10.48 5.74
C ASP A 54 -10.80 -10.48 7.26
N ASP A 55 -11.73 -9.68 7.77
CA ASP A 55 -12.21 -9.73 9.14
C ASP A 55 -13.58 -10.42 9.19
N PRO A 56 -14.04 -10.91 10.36
CA PRO A 56 -15.35 -11.56 10.48
C PRO A 56 -16.54 -10.72 9.97
N GLY A 57 -16.45 -9.38 10.03
CA GLY A 57 -17.52 -8.46 9.65
C GLY A 57 -17.27 -7.64 8.38
N GLU A 58 -16.05 -7.63 7.84
CA GLU A 58 -15.73 -6.85 6.65
C GLU A 58 -14.53 -7.41 5.89
N ARG A 59 -14.51 -7.15 4.58
CA ARG A 59 -13.31 -7.26 3.76
C ARG A 59 -12.77 -5.86 3.50
N ARG A 60 -11.47 -5.66 3.62
CA ARG A 60 -10.82 -4.35 3.42
C ARG A 60 -9.57 -4.45 2.57
N LEU A 61 -9.24 -3.34 1.92
CA LEU A 61 -7.98 -3.15 1.22
C LEU A 61 -7.01 -2.44 2.17
N LEU A 62 -5.81 -2.97 2.36
CA LEU A 62 -4.72 -2.27 3.03
C LEU A 62 -3.73 -1.77 1.97
N ILE A 63 -3.55 -0.46 1.86
CA ILE A 63 -2.38 0.13 1.21
C ILE A 63 -1.22 0.00 2.18
N TRP A 64 -0.40 -1.02 1.93
CA TRP A 64 0.69 -1.42 2.83
C TRP A 64 1.96 -0.61 2.56
N LEU A 65 2.38 -0.54 1.29
CA LEU A 65 3.57 0.19 0.88
C LEU A 65 3.21 1.16 -0.24
N ALA A 66 3.70 2.39 -0.16
CA ALA A 66 3.51 3.40 -1.18
C ALA A 66 4.70 4.37 -1.17
N GLY A 67 5.33 4.58 -2.33
CA GLY A 67 6.50 5.46 -2.44
C GLY A 67 6.72 5.97 -3.87
N GLY A 68 7.52 7.02 -3.99
CA GLY A 68 7.78 7.73 -5.24
C GLY A 68 6.99 9.04 -5.33
N ASP A 69 6.55 9.39 -6.53
CA ASP A 69 5.79 10.61 -6.80
C ASP A 69 4.42 10.62 -6.11
N LEU A 70 4.20 11.58 -5.20
CA LEU A 70 2.97 11.65 -4.40
C LEU A 70 1.74 11.87 -5.27
N GLN A 71 1.84 12.72 -6.29
CA GLN A 71 0.71 13.01 -7.16
C GLN A 71 0.28 11.77 -7.93
N GLU A 72 1.22 11.02 -8.50
CA GLU A 72 0.91 9.74 -9.16
C GLU A 72 0.27 8.72 -8.20
N LEU A 73 0.73 8.65 -6.95
CA LEU A 73 0.13 7.77 -5.94
C LEU A 73 -1.33 8.14 -5.68
N VAL A 74 -1.63 9.43 -5.44
CA VAL A 74 -2.96 9.91 -5.06
C VAL A 74 -3.93 9.91 -6.23
N ASP A 75 -3.48 10.37 -7.40
CA ASP A 75 -4.35 10.64 -8.56
C ASP A 75 -4.50 9.42 -9.49
N ARG A 76 -3.54 8.49 -9.49
CA ARG A 76 -3.56 7.33 -10.42
C ARG A 76 -3.60 6.00 -9.70
N LEU A 77 -2.62 5.69 -8.85
CA LEU A 77 -2.47 4.34 -8.29
C LEU A 77 -3.53 4.02 -7.24
N ARG A 78 -3.77 4.92 -6.28
CA ARG A 78 -4.82 4.78 -5.26
C ARG A 78 -6.20 4.52 -5.86
N PRO A 79 -6.76 5.37 -6.76
CA PRO A 79 -8.11 5.14 -7.27
C PRO A 79 -8.19 3.87 -8.13
N ALA A 80 -7.10 3.44 -8.79
CA ALA A 80 -7.06 2.15 -9.47
C ALA A 80 -7.17 0.98 -8.47
N ALA A 81 -6.42 1.02 -7.37
CA ALA A 81 -6.49 0.02 -6.32
C ALA A 81 -7.85 -0.01 -5.63
N GLU A 82 -8.44 1.15 -5.33
CA GLU A 82 -9.78 1.21 -4.76
C GLU A 82 -10.84 0.62 -5.69
N ARG A 83 -10.78 0.88 -7.00
CA ARG A 83 -11.72 0.28 -7.97
C ARG A 83 -11.59 -1.24 -8.01
N TRP A 84 -10.36 -1.74 -8.04
CA TRP A 84 -10.11 -3.18 -7.97
C TRP A 84 -10.62 -3.78 -6.67
N ALA A 85 -10.33 -3.14 -5.53
CA ALA A 85 -10.78 -3.58 -4.21
C ALA A 85 -12.30 -3.65 -4.09
N ARG A 86 -13.03 -2.66 -4.63
CA ARG A 86 -14.50 -2.73 -4.71
C ARG A 86 -14.96 -3.99 -5.47
N GLY A 87 -14.28 -4.34 -6.56
CA GLY A 87 -14.52 -5.60 -7.29
C GLY A 87 -14.19 -6.87 -6.50
N GLN A 88 -13.27 -6.80 -5.53
CA GLN A 88 -12.96 -7.89 -4.60
C GLN A 88 -13.95 -8.00 -3.42
N GLY A 89 -14.95 -7.11 -3.34
CA GLY A 89 -15.90 -7.03 -2.23
C GLY A 89 -15.37 -6.24 -1.03
N CYS A 90 -14.25 -5.53 -1.16
CA CYS A 90 -13.76 -4.67 -0.09
C CYS A 90 -14.72 -3.48 0.13
N ARG A 91 -15.02 -3.19 1.40
CA ARG A 91 -15.90 -2.09 1.81
C ARG A 91 -15.16 -0.91 2.43
N ARG A 92 -13.86 -1.09 2.70
CA ARG A 92 -12.99 -0.09 3.33
C ARG A 92 -11.59 -0.17 2.74
N VAL A 93 -10.90 0.96 2.75
CA VAL A 93 -9.46 1.06 2.47
C VAL A 93 -8.75 1.63 3.69
N LEU A 94 -7.65 0.99 4.08
CA LEU A 94 -6.74 1.45 5.14
C LEU A 94 -5.40 1.82 4.53
N VAL A 95 -4.67 2.70 5.18
CA VAL A 95 -3.30 3.07 4.83
C VAL A 95 -2.44 2.90 6.06
N ILE A 96 -1.35 2.15 5.95
CA ILE A 96 -0.28 2.17 6.96
C ILE A 96 0.80 3.12 6.44
N GLY A 97 1.10 4.16 7.19
CA GLY A 97 2.13 5.09 6.80
C GLY A 97 2.37 6.23 7.78
N ARG A 98 3.33 7.08 7.43
CA ARG A 98 3.68 8.30 8.16
C ARG A 98 2.51 9.29 8.25
N PRO A 99 2.43 10.14 9.30
CA PRO A 99 1.32 11.08 9.51
C PRO A 99 0.99 12.00 8.32
N GLY A 100 1.97 12.30 7.46
CA GLY A 100 1.74 13.12 6.27
C GLY A 100 0.70 12.57 5.28
N TRP A 101 0.40 11.28 5.31
CA TRP A 101 -0.64 10.66 4.48
C TRP A 101 -2.04 11.16 4.80
N GLU A 102 -2.32 11.51 6.05
CA GLU A 102 -3.62 12.06 6.46
C GLU A 102 -3.92 13.34 5.67
N ARG A 103 -2.96 14.27 5.63
CA ARG A 103 -3.09 15.51 4.85
C ARG A 103 -3.15 15.25 3.35
N ALA A 104 -2.36 14.30 2.85
CA ALA A 104 -2.30 13.99 1.41
C ALA A 104 -3.59 13.36 0.87
N LEU A 105 -4.37 12.69 1.72
CA LEU A 105 -5.58 11.96 1.33
C LEU A 105 -6.88 12.56 1.87
N ALA A 106 -6.80 13.69 2.60
CA ALA A 106 -7.97 14.34 3.17
C ALA A 106 -9.01 14.75 2.11
N SER A 107 -8.57 15.28 0.96
CA SER A 107 -9.48 15.63 -0.15
C SER A 107 -10.16 14.41 -0.78
N GLU A 108 -9.59 13.23 -0.55
CA GLU A 108 -10.06 11.95 -1.09
C GLU A 108 -11.00 11.20 -0.13
N GLY A 109 -11.38 11.83 0.98
CA GLY A 109 -12.29 11.26 1.98
C GLY A 109 -11.64 10.32 2.97
N TYR A 110 -10.31 10.25 3.02
CA TYR A 110 -9.60 9.52 4.08
C TYR A 110 -9.62 10.33 5.37
N ALA A 111 -9.88 9.65 6.48
CA ALA A 111 -9.85 10.23 7.81
C ALA A 111 -9.20 9.23 8.79
N PRO A 112 -8.62 9.70 9.91
CA PRO A 112 -8.08 8.81 10.93
C PRO A 112 -9.16 7.87 11.48
N LEU A 113 -8.90 6.56 11.44
CA LEU A 113 -9.75 5.54 12.07
C LEU A 113 -9.24 5.19 13.48
N ALA A 114 -7.93 4.98 13.61
CA ALA A 114 -7.24 4.62 14.84
C ALA A 114 -5.76 5.05 14.77
N ARG A 115 -5.00 4.87 15.86
CA ARG A 115 -3.56 5.13 15.93
C ARG A 115 -2.79 3.87 16.28
N ILE A 116 -1.67 3.64 15.62
CA ILE A 116 -0.72 2.56 15.94
C ILE A 116 0.26 3.09 17.00
N ILE A 117 0.42 2.36 18.09
CA ILE A 117 1.39 2.63 19.16
C ILE A 117 2.28 1.40 19.33
N ALA A 118 3.59 1.59 19.46
CA ALA A 118 4.57 0.51 19.57
C ALA A 118 5.57 0.78 20.70
N LYS A 119 6.09 -0.29 21.29
CA LYS A 119 7.18 -0.29 22.27
C LYS A 119 8.11 -1.48 21.93
N GLU A 120 9.41 -1.24 21.93
CA GLU A 120 10.41 -2.32 21.86
C GLU A 120 10.42 -3.14 23.16
N LEU A 121 10.48 -4.47 23.04
CA LEU A 121 10.45 -5.41 24.17
C LEU A 121 11.85 -5.60 24.79
#